data_AF-A0A7C8LMY1-F1
#
_entry.id   AF-A0A7C8LMY1-F1
#
_cell.length_a   1.000
_cell.length_b   1.000
_cell.length_c   1.000
_cell.angle_alpha   90.00
_cell.angle_beta   90.00
_cell.angle_gamma   90.00
#
_symmetry.space_group_name_H-M   'P 1'
#
loop_
_entity.id
_entity.type
_entity.pdbx_description
1 polymer ?
#
loop_
_entity_poly.entity_id
_entity_poly.type
_entity_poly.pdbx_seq_one_letter_code
_entity_poly.pdbx_strand_id
1 'polypeptide(L)'
;MLLLDEPLGALDRKLREETQFQLKEIQRRTQTSFLIVTHDQDEALALADRIAVMRAGRVEQVAGPMEIYDRPATRFVAGFVGETNFIEGRLDRNGAAALITEYGRIPCEPGNLPDGAQATLSVRPERIGVARDSEGIAGFVEDF
;
A
#
# COMPACT_ATOMS: atom_id res chain seq x y z
N MET A 1 13.21 13.14 22.58
CA MET A 1 13.11 12.43 21.27
C MET A 1 13.82 11.11 21.43
N LEU A 2 13.21 10.02 20.98
CA LEU A 2 13.73 8.66 21.10
C LEU A 2 13.85 8.05 19.69
N LEU A 3 15.01 7.46 19.40
CA LEU A 3 15.34 6.86 18.11
C LEU A 3 15.52 5.35 18.30
N LEU A 4 14.81 4.56 17.50
CA LEU A 4 14.87 3.10 17.54
C LEU A 4 15.18 2.56 16.14
N ASP A 5 16.20 1.72 16.06
CA ASP A 5 16.61 1.06 14.81
C ASP A 5 16.30 -0.44 14.93
N GLU A 6 15.34 -0.90 14.13
CA GLU A 6 14.78 -2.25 14.12
C GLU A 6 14.49 -2.84 15.51
N PRO A 7 13.77 -2.12 16.40
CA PRO A 7 13.64 -2.50 17.81
C PRO A 7 12.91 -3.83 18.06
N LEU A 8 12.18 -4.33 17.06
CA LEU A 8 11.28 -5.46 17.17
C LEU A 8 11.68 -6.66 16.28
N GLY A 9 12.70 -6.49 15.44
CA GLY A 9 13.05 -7.47 14.40
C GLY A 9 13.50 -8.83 14.94
N ALA A 10 14.01 -8.89 16.18
CA ALA A 10 14.46 -10.13 16.82
C ALA A 10 13.37 -10.87 17.62
N LEU A 11 12.16 -10.31 17.72
CA LEU A 11 11.09 -10.85 18.55
C LEU A 11 10.19 -11.80 17.77
N ASP A 12 9.68 -12.83 18.46
CA ASP A 12 8.58 -13.64 17.92
C ASP A 12 7.30 -12.80 17.77
N ARG A 13 6.34 -13.29 16.98
CA ARG A 13 5.12 -12.56 16.64
C ARG A 13 4.34 -12.08 17.86
N LYS A 14 4.16 -12.92 18.88
CA LYS A 14 3.34 -12.59 20.04
C LYS A 14 4.02 -11.51 20.89
N LEU A 15 5.32 -11.69 21.14
CA LEU A 15 6.09 -10.71 21.91
C LEU A 15 6.24 -9.39 21.16
N ARG A 16 6.33 -9.45 19.83
CA ARG A 16 6.34 -8.28 18.95
C ARG A 16 5.06 -7.47 19.09
N GLU A 17 3.90 -8.09 18.93
CA GLU A 17 2.59 -7.45 19.07
C GLU A 17 2.42 -6.80 20.46
N GLU A 18 2.82 -7.51 21.52
CA GLU A 18 2.79 -6.98 22.89
C GLU A 18 3.71 -5.77 23.07
N THR A 19 4.95 -5.86 22.56
CA THR A 19 5.94 -4.79 22.66
C THR A 19 5.53 -3.56 21.85
N GLN A 20 4.92 -3.72 20.68
CA GLN A 20 4.35 -2.61 19.89
C GLN A 20 3.32 -1.83 20.70
N PHE A 21 2.40 -2.54 21.38
CA PHE A 21 1.39 -1.91 22.21
C PHE A 21 2.04 -1.11 23.36
N GLN A 22 3.02 -1.72 24.05
CA GLN A 22 3.75 -1.06 25.13
C GLN A 22 4.49 0.20 24.65
N LEU A 23 5.17 0.14 23.49
CA LEU A 23 5.86 1.30 22.92
C LEU A 23 4.89 2.44 22.64
N LYS A 24 3.71 2.16 22.09
CA LYS A 24 2.67 3.16 21.82
C LYS A 24 2.13 3.78 23.11
N GLU A 25 1.96 2.98 24.16
CA GLU A 25 1.54 3.47 25.47
C GLU A 25 2.60 4.37 26.12
N ILE A 26 3.87 3.95 26.08
CA ILE A 26 5.01 4.75 26.58
C ILE A 26 5.10 6.07 25.83
N GLN A 27 5.02 6.04 24.49
CA GLN A 27 5.05 7.25 23.66
C GLN A 27 3.94 8.22 24.06
N ARG A 28 2.70 7.73 24.25
CA ARG A 28 1.55 8.54 24.66
C ARG A 28 1.71 9.12 26.06
N ARG A 29 2.16 8.31 27.02
CA ARG A 29 2.34 8.73 28.43
C ARG A 29 3.47 9.73 28.60
N THR A 30 4.56 9.56 27.86
CA THR A 30 5.75 10.41 27.96
C THR A 30 5.70 11.62 27.03
N GLN A 31 4.75 11.66 26.10
CA GLN A 31 4.61 12.68 25.06
C GLN A 31 5.91 12.93 24.27
N THR A 32 6.77 11.91 24.20
CA THR A 32 8.05 12.01 23.53
C THR A 32 7.91 11.62 22.06
N SER A 33 8.51 12.39 21.16
CA SER A 33 8.57 12.02 19.74
C SER A 33 9.45 10.78 19.54
N PHE A 34 8.91 9.78 18.87
CA PHE A 34 9.61 8.55 18.49
C PHE A 34 9.93 8.59 16.99
N LEU A 35 11.15 8.19 16.63
CA LEU A 35 11.51 7.84 15.26
C LEU A 35 11.92 6.38 15.25
N ILE A 36 11.23 5.58 14.43
CA ILE A 36 11.45 4.13 14.33
C ILE A 36 11.85 3.84 12.90
N VAL A 37 12.94 3.10 12.74
CA VAL A 37 13.38 2.54 11.47
C VAL A 37 13.08 1.04 11.54
N THR A 38 12.37 0.53 10.54
CA THR A 38 12.02 -0.89 10.42
C THR A 38 11.93 -1.26 8.94
N HIS A 39 12.20 -2.53 8.63
CA HIS A 39 11.93 -3.12 7.33
C HIS A 39 10.58 -3.85 7.30
N ASP A 40 9.91 -4.01 8.45
CA ASP A 40 8.61 -4.68 8.56
C ASP A 40 7.48 -3.66 8.36
N GLN A 41 6.64 -3.92 7.35
CA GLN A 41 5.57 -3.03 6.94
C GLN A 41 4.40 -3.04 7.93
N ASP A 42 4.11 -4.20 8.54
CA ASP A 42 3.00 -4.34 9.49
C ASP A 42 3.31 -3.53 10.76
N GLU A 43 4.58 -3.53 11.18
CA GLU A 43 5.04 -2.69 12.29
C GLU A 43 4.82 -1.20 11.99
N ALA A 44 5.24 -0.76 10.80
CA ALA A 44 5.11 0.63 10.39
C ALA A 44 3.63 1.06 10.32
N LEU A 45 2.77 0.21 9.75
CA LEU A 45 1.33 0.49 9.61
C LEU A 45 0.59 0.50 10.96
N ALA A 46 0.99 -0.35 11.91
CA ALA A 46 0.32 -0.46 13.21
C ALA A 46 0.73 0.64 14.21
N LEU A 47 2.01 1.03 14.20
CA LEU A 47 2.59 1.87 15.24
C LEU A 47 2.67 3.35 14.86
N ALA A 48 2.92 3.66 13.58
CA ALA A 48 3.30 5.01 13.18
C ALA A 48 2.10 5.95 12.99
N ASP A 49 2.26 7.21 13.41
CA ASP A 49 1.35 8.29 13.03
C ASP A 49 1.60 8.75 11.58
N ARG A 50 2.87 8.69 11.14
CA ARG A 50 3.32 8.98 9.78
C ARG A 50 4.46 8.04 9.41
N ILE A 51 4.47 7.61 8.16
CA ILE A 51 5.49 6.70 7.61
C ILE A 51 6.22 7.42 6.50
N ALA A 52 7.56 7.35 6.52
CA ALA A 52 8.41 7.76 5.42
C ALA A 52 8.93 6.50 4.71
N VAL A 53 8.42 6.23 3.50
CA VAL A 53 8.94 5.13 2.67
C VAL A 53 10.18 5.62 1.95
N MET A 54 11.27 4.86 2.05
CA MET A 54 12.56 5.22 1.47
C MET A 54 13.03 4.18 0.46
N ARG A 55 13.67 4.65 -0.61
CA ARG A 55 14.34 3.82 -1.62
C ARG A 55 15.67 4.45 -2.01
N ALA A 56 16.74 3.66 -1.99
CA ALA A 56 18.09 4.11 -2.38
C ALA A 56 18.52 5.43 -1.71
N GLY A 57 18.24 5.55 -0.41
CA GLY A 57 18.59 6.74 0.38
C GLY A 57 17.72 7.98 0.13
N ARG A 58 16.63 7.86 -0.64
CA ARG A 58 15.67 8.95 -0.90
C ARG A 58 14.31 8.61 -0.34
N VAL A 59 13.60 9.62 0.16
CA VAL A 59 12.21 9.49 0.57
C VAL A 59 11.33 9.50 -0.67
N GLU A 60 10.56 8.43 -0.85
CA GLU A 60 9.60 8.25 -1.95
C GLU A 60 8.23 8.83 -1.59
N GLN A 61 7.80 8.64 -0.34
CA GLN A 61 6.52 9.16 0.16
C GLN A 61 6.55 9.35 1.67
N VAL A 62 5.92 10.41 2.18
CA VAL A 62 5.64 10.59 3.61
C VAL A 62 4.17 10.86 3.80
N ALA A 63 3.45 9.93 4.40
CA ALA A 63 2.02 10.06 4.64
C ALA A 63 1.58 9.26 5.87
N GLY A 64 0.30 9.35 6.23
CA GLY A 64 -0.28 8.48 7.25
C GLY A 64 -0.38 7.03 6.75
N PRO A 65 -0.48 6.02 7.65
CA PRO A 65 -0.53 4.61 7.28
C PRO A 65 -1.57 4.27 6.21
N MET A 66 -2.81 4.75 6.39
CA MET A 66 -3.89 4.51 5.42
C MET A 66 -3.58 5.10 4.05
N GLU A 67 -3.00 6.30 4.00
CA GLU A 67 -2.67 6.96 2.73
C GLU A 67 -1.50 6.26 2.01
N ILE A 68 -0.48 5.81 2.74
CA ILE A 68 0.60 4.98 2.17
C ILE A 68 0.02 3.71 1.53
N TYR A 69 -0.94 3.06 2.20
CA TYR A 69 -1.53 1.82 1.74
C TYR A 69 -2.52 2.01 0.58
N ASP A 70 -3.49 2.91 0.73
CA ASP A 70 -4.60 3.10 -0.20
C ASP A 70 -4.26 4.02 -1.38
N ARG A 71 -3.32 4.95 -1.20
CA ARG A 71 -2.93 5.97 -2.19
C ARG A 71 -1.41 6.08 -2.30
N PRO A 72 -0.74 5.00 -2.73
CA PRO A 72 0.70 5.03 -2.95
C PRO A 72 1.07 6.04 -4.06
N ALA A 73 2.07 6.87 -3.81
CA ALA A 73 2.49 7.93 -4.73
C ALA A 73 3.31 7.40 -5.92
N THR A 74 3.95 6.25 -5.76
CA THR A 74 4.76 5.63 -6.82
C THR A 74 4.50 4.13 -6.90
N ARG A 75 4.79 3.52 -8.07
CA ARG A 75 4.72 2.06 -8.26
C ARG A 75 5.58 1.31 -7.24
N PHE A 76 6.71 1.88 -6.84
CA PHE A 76 7.54 1.31 -5.79
C PHE A 76 6.79 1.26 -4.47
N VAL A 77 6.23 2.37 -3.99
CA VAL A 77 5.49 2.37 -2.72
C VAL A 77 4.30 1.41 -2.76
N ALA A 78 3.58 1.36 -3.89
CA ALA A 78 2.45 0.45 -4.09
C ALA A 78 2.83 -1.03 -3.94
N GLY A 79 4.00 -1.43 -4.46
CA GLY A 79 4.50 -2.80 -4.37
C GLY A 79 5.36 -3.07 -3.12
N PHE A 80 5.81 -2.01 -2.45
CA PHE A 80 6.61 -2.13 -1.22
C PHE A 80 5.73 -2.24 0.02
N VAL A 81 4.51 -1.69 0.01
CA VAL A 81 3.60 -1.76 1.17
C VAL A 81 2.40 -2.62 0.84
N GLY A 82 2.33 -3.80 1.46
CA GLY A 82 1.30 -4.82 1.26
C GLY A 82 1.38 -5.50 -0.10
N GLU A 83 0.53 -6.49 -0.30
CA GLU A 83 0.36 -7.12 -1.61
C GLU A 83 -0.38 -6.17 -2.57
N THR A 84 0.00 -6.21 -3.84
CA THR A 84 -0.63 -5.41 -4.90
C THR A 84 -0.55 -6.16 -6.22
N ASN A 85 -1.63 -6.12 -6.98
CA ASN A 85 -1.66 -6.53 -8.37
C ASN A 85 -1.35 -5.33 -9.27
N PHE A 86 -0.45 -5.50 -10.23
CA PHE A 86 -0.18 -4.50 -11.25
C PHE A 86 -0.74 -4.96 -12.59
N ILE A 87 -1.64 -4.16 -13.16
CA ILE A 87 -2.29 -4.45 -14.43
C ILE A 87 -1.87 -3.38 -15.43
N GLU A 88 -1.27 -3.79 -16.54
CA GLU A 88 -0.80 -2.87 -17.56
C GLU A 88 -1.86 -2.68 -18.66
N GLY A 89 -1.89 -1.48 -19.23
CA GLY A 89 -2.86 -1.16 -20.27
C GLY A 89 -2.68 0.23 -20.85
N ARG A 90 -3.68 0.64 -21.62
CA ARG A 90 -3.75 1.97 -22.23
C ARG A 90 -4.96 2.71 -21.69
N LEU A 91 -4.76 3.96 -21.30
CA LEU A 91 -5.84 4.79 -20.79
C LEU A 91 -6.81 5.19 -21.91
N ASP A 92 -8.10 5.01 -21.68
CA ASP A 92 -9.20 5.51 -22.51
C ASP A 92 -10.06 6.46 -21.67
N ARG A 93 -10.11 7.73 -22.08
CA ARG A 93 -10.89 8.78 -21.42
C ARG A 93 -12.22 9.07 -22.14
N ASN A 94 -12.60 8.27 -23.13
CA ASN A 94 -13.90 8.41 -23.77
C ASN A 94 -15.02 7.92 -22.83
N GLY A 95 -15.77 8.86 -22.25
CA GLY A 95 -16.81 8.58 -21.26
C GLY A 95 -16.25 8.44 -19.85
N ALA A 96 -16.64 7.38 -19.13
CA ALA A 96 -16.01 7.05 -17.84
C ALA A 96 -14.60 6.51 -18.10
N ALA A 97 -13.60 7.18 -17.50
CA ALA A 97 -12.20 6.83 -17.68
C ALA A 97 -11.94 5.38 -17.27
N ALA A 98 -11.20 4.66 -18.12
CA ALA A 98 -10.90 3.27 -17.91
C ALA A 98 -9.52 2.92 -18.46
N LEU A 99 -8.92 1.89 -17.89
CA LEU A 99 -7.75 1.24 -18.45
C LEU A 99 -8.19 0.10 -19.37
N ILE A 100 -7.77 0.17 -20.63
CA ILE A 100 -7.93 -0.92 -21.60
C ILE A 100 -6.76 -1.88 -21.43
N THR A 101 -7.05 -3.09 -20.96
CA THR A 101 -6.07 -4.13 -20.61
C THR A 101 -6.32 -5.40 -21.41
N GLU A 102 -5.45 -6.40 -21.28
CA GLU A 102 -5.68 -7.72 -21.88
C GLU A 102 -6.90 -8.45 -21.27
N TYR A 103 -7.28 -8.10 -20.04
CA TYR A 103 -8.42 -8.68 -19.32
C TYR A 103 -9.75 -7.96 -19.62
N GLY A 104 -9.70 -6.80 -20.27
CA GLY A 104 -10.87 -5.99 -20.60
C GLY A 104 -10.76 -4.53 -20.14
N ARG A 105 -11.90 -3.83 -20.15
CA ARG A 105 -12.02 -2.42 -19.75
C ARG A 105 -12.24 -2.32 -18.25
N ILE A 106 -11.27 -1.77 -17.53
CA ILE A 106 -11.33 -1.59 -16.07
C ILE A 106 -11.54 -0.12 -15.74
N PRO A 107 -12.69 0.27 -15.15
CA PRO A 107 -12.89 1.65 -14.69
C PRO A 107 -11.79 2.05 -13.70
N CYS A 108 -11.22 3.24 -13.88
CA CYS A 108 -10.15 3.72 -13.01
C CYS A 108 -10.15 5.25 -12.90
N GLU A 109 -9.51 5.76 -11.85
CA GLU A 109 -9.19 7.18 -11.75
C GLU A 109 -7.91 7.44 -12.57
N PRO A 110 -7.97 8.22 -13.67
CA PRO A 110 -6.85 8.39 -14.61
C PRO A 110 -5.71 9.25 -14.05
N GLY A 111 -5.93 9.90 -12.91
CA GLY A 111 -5.04 10.95 -12.40
C GLY A 111 -4.79 12.02 -13.46
N ASN A 112 -3.52 12.40 -13.64
CA ASN A 112 -3.08 13.41 -14.61
C ASN A 112 -2.57 12.81 -15.94
N LEU A 113 -2.83 11.54 -16.21
CA LEU A 113 -2.34 10.90 -17.43
C LEU A 113 -3.15 11.35 -18.67
N PRO A 114 -2.49 11.58 -19.81
CA PRO A 114 -3.18 11.92 -21.05
C PRO A 114 -3.94 10.71 -21.63
N ASP A 115 -4.95 11.00 -22.44
CA ASP A 115 -5.67 9.94 -23.17
C ASP A 115 -4.71 9.14 -24.07
N GLY A 116 -4.91 7.83 -24.14
CA GLY A 116 -4.05 6.92 -24.90
C GLY A 116 -2.69 6.61 -24.27
N ALA A 117 -2.39 7.13 -23.06
CA ALA A 117 -1.15 6.84 -22.35
C ALA A 117 -1.04 5.36 -21.96
N GLN A 118 0.17 4.79 -22.04
CA GLN A 118 0.48 3.55 -21.34
C GLN A 118 0.48 3.81 -19.83
N ALA A 119 -0.21 2.97 -19.08
CA ALA A 119 -0.37 3.12 -17.65
C ALA A 119 -0.42 1.75 -16.95
N THR A 120 -0.14 1.76 -15.66
CA THR A 120 -0.29 0.60 -14.79
C THR A 120 -1.32 0.93 -13.73
N LEU A 121 -2.36 0.09 -13.62
CA LEU A 121 -3.30 0.12 -12.51
C LEU A 121 -2.76 -0.74 -11.36
N SER A 122 -2.75 -0.20 -10.16
CA SER A 122 -2.47 -0.94 -8.93
C SER A 122 -3.82 -1.31 -8.29
N VAL A 123 -4.01 -2.61 -8.01
CA VAL A 123 -5.23 -3.13 -7.40
C VAL A 123 -4.85 -3.98 -6.19
N ARG A 124 -5.35 -3.58 -5.02
CA ARG A 124 -5.18 -4.37 -3.79
C ARG A 124 -6.00 -5.66 -3.88
N PRO A 125 -5.44 -6.85 -3.55
CA PRO A 125 -6.15 -8.12 -3.66
C PRO A 125 -7.50 -8.15 -2.96
N GLU A 126 -7.59 -7.55 -1.77
CA GLU A 126 -8.82 -7.46 -0.98
C GLU A 126 -9.91 -6.56 -1.59
N ARG A 127 -9.57 -5.78 -2.64
CA ARG A 127 -10.53 -5.02 -3.44
C ARG A 127 -11.06 -5.80 -4.64
N ILE A 128 -10.61 -7.03 -4.85
CA ILE A 128 -11.09 -7.93 -5.90
C ILE A 128 -12.13 -8.87 -5.27
N GLY A 129 -13.35 -8.84 -5.82
CA GLY A 129 -14.44 -9.74 -5.45
C GLY A 129 -14.81 -10.65 -6.59
N VAL A 130 -15.22 -11.89 -6.28
CA VAL A 130 -15.73 -12.86 -7.25
C VAL A 130 -17.25 -12.93 -7.13
N ALA A 131 -17.95 -12.79 -8.26
CA ALA A 131 -19.41 -12.89 -8.33
C ALA A 131 -19.83 -13.69 -9.56
N ARG A 132 -20.98 -14.37 -9.49
CA ARG A 132 -21.51 -15.21 -10.58
C ARG A 132 -22.21 -14.41 -11.69
N ASP A 133 -22.99 -13.40 -11.30
CA ASP A 133 -23.77 -12.56 -12.21
C ASP A 133 -23.51 -11.09 -11.84
N SER A 134 -22.47 -10.48 -12.41
CA SER A 134 -22.12 -9.08 -12.14
C SER A 134 -21.49 -8.39 -13.35
N GLU A 135 -21.56 -7.06 -13.38
CA GLU A 135 -20.78 -6.22 -14.29
C GLU A 135 -19.31 -6.23 -13.84
N GLY A 136 -18.58 -7.28 -14.21
CA GLY A 136 -17.18 -7.48 -13.91
C GLY A 136 -16.39 -8.03 -15.09
N ILE A 137 -15.13 -8.40 -14.86
CA ILE A 137 -14.33 -9.11 -15.83
C ILE A 137 -14.58 -10.62 -15.69
N ALA A 138 -14.87 -11.28 -16.80
CA ALA A 138 -14.98 -12.73 -16.84
C ALA A 138 -13.61 -13.38 -16.58
N GLY A 139 -13.57 -14.37 -15.70
CA GLY A 139 -12.36 -15.10 -15.35
C GLY A 139 -12.68 -16.48 -14.78
N PHE A 140 -11.64 -17.26 -14.53
CA PHE A 140 -11.70 -18.57 -13.89
C PHE A 140 -10.95 -18.52 -12.57
N VAL A 141 -11.42 -19.30 -11.58
CA VAL A 141 -10.70 -19.49 -10.32
C VAL A 141 -9.83 -20.72 -10.49
N GLU A 142 -8.51 -20.52 -10.41
CA GLU A 142 -7.51 -21.58 -10.38
C GLU A 142 -6.83 -21.57 -9.01
N ASP A 143 -6.90 -22.70 -8.29
CA ASP A 143 -6.11 -22.93 -7.08
C ASP A 143 -4.74 -23.51 -7.50
N PHE A 144 -3.66 -23.01 -6.89
CA PHE A 144 -2.31 -23.58 -6.97
C PHE A 144 -1.90 -24.19 -5.63
#